data_AF-A0A4R3YC69-F1
#
_entry.id   AF-A0A4R3YC69-F1
#
_cell.length_a   1.000
_cell.length_b   1.000
_cell.length_c   1.000
_cell.angle_alpha   90.00
_cell.angle_beta   90.00
_cell.angle_gamma   90.00
#
_symmetry.space_group_name_H-M   'P 1'
#
loop_
_entity.id
_entity.type
_entity.pdbx_description
1 polymer ?
#
loop_
_entity_poly.entity_id
_entity_poly.type
_entity_poly.pdbx_seq_one_letter_code
_entity_poly.pdbx_strand_id
1 'polypeptide(L)'
;MLKKSFFAATALVSFAFIAPVHAADANLDRAAIQKDNKDVRQDKQEMVKDKTDLRKDIKERNEDRKELRQDVKSGDKADAQKERAELRKDNKEIHADRKDMRQDRKELHADKMDRHQDRRELNRDKHRN
;
A
#
# COMPACT_ATOMS: atom_id res chain seq x y z
N MET A 1 21.86 -23.30 -1.88
CA MET A 1 20.40 -23.37 -1.64
C MET A 1 19.77 -22.21 -2.39
N LEU A 2 18.80 -22.47 -3.28
CA LEU A 2 18.13 -21.43 -4.06
C LEU A 2 17.18 -20.65 -3.13
N LYS A 3 17.61 -19.47 -2.66
CA LYS A 3 16.71 -18.55 -1.95
C LYS A 3 15.85 -17.84 -3.01
N LYS A 4 14.54 -18.06 -2.91
CA LYS A 4 13.52 -17.64 -3.88
C LYS A 4 13.39 -16.13 -3.78
N SER A 5 13.79 -15.43 -4.84
CA SER A 5 13.49 -14.02 -5.04
C SER A 5 11.99 -13.86 -5.26
N PHE A 6 11.26 -13.58 -4.18
CA PHE A 6 9.87 -13.14 -4.26
C PHE A 6 9.88 -11.69 -4.73
N PHE A 7 9.89 -11.50 -6.04
CA PHE A 7 9.49 -10.23 -6.64
C PHE A 7 8.04 -9.96 -6.24
N ALA A 8 7.82 -9.06 -5.28
CA ALA A 8 6.49 -8.51 -4.98
C ALA A 8 6.36 -7.10 -5.56
N ALA A 9 6.81 -6.91 -6.80
CA ALA A 9 6.50 -5.71 -7.58
C ALA A 9 5.21 -5.94 -8.35
N THR A 10 4.04 -5.75 -7.74
CA THR A 10 2.80 -5.38 -8.45
C THR A 10 1.70 -5.03 -7.46
N ALA A 11 1.41 -3.74 -7.32
CA ALA A 11 0.04 -3.27 -7.17
C ALA A 11 -0.08 -1.90 -7.86
N LEU A 12 -0.11 -1.92 -9.19
CA LEU A 12 -0.79 -0.88 -9.95
C LEU A 12 -2.29 -1.03 -9.62
N VAL A 13 -2.84 -0.14 -8.79
CA VAL A 13 -4.30 0.02 -8.72
C VAL A 13 -4.62 1.47 -9.07
N SER A 14 -4.80 1.62 -10.39
CA SER A 14 -5.63 2.59 -11.11
C SER A 14 -6.28 3.73 -10.30
N PHE A 15 -5.85 4.95 -10.66
CA PHE A 15 -6.59 6.21 -10.61
C PHE A 15 -8.12 6.06 -10.68
N ALA A 16 -8.83 6.53 -9.66
CA ALA A 16 -10.22 6.94 -9.79
C ALA A 16 -10.28 8.48 -9.82
N PHE A 17 -10.13 9.04 -11.03
CA PHE A 17 -10.52 10.42 -11.30
C PHE A 17 -12.04 10.49 -11.18
N ILE A 18 -12.55 11.09 -10.10
CA ILE A 18 -13.98 11.41 -9.97
C ILE A 18 -14.18 12.81 -10.54
N ALA A 19 -14.74 12.88 -11.75
CA ALA A 19 -15.13 14.14 -12.38
C ALA A 19 -16.39 14.72 -11.69
N PRO A 20 -16.53 16.06 -11.60
CA PRO A 20 -17.69 16.68 -10.97
C PRO A 20 -18.89 16.63 -11.92
N VAL A 21 -19.78 15.64 -11.74
CA VAL A 21 -21.05 15.58 -12.48
C VAL A 21 -22.06 16.47 -11.75
N HIS A 22 -22.42 17.57 -12.40
CA HIS A 22 -23.45 18.50 -11.93
C HIS A 22 -24.85 17.89 -12.13
N ALA A 23 -25.67 17.95 -11.07
CA ALA A 23 -27.13 17.98 -11.04
C ALA A 23 -27.89 16.88 -11.82
N ALA A 24 -28.03 15.68 -11.25
CA ALA A 24 -29.23 14.83 -11.40
C ALA A 24 -29.23 13.63 -10.40
N ASP A 25 -30.36 13.48 -9.69
CA ASP A 25 -30.86 12.28 -9.01
C ASP A 25 -30.13 11.78 -7.71
N ALA A 26 -30.78 11.98 -6.57
CA ALA A 26 -30.33 11.49 -5.25
C ALA A 26 -30.12 9.96 -5.18
N ASN A 27 -30.69 9.19 -6.11
CA ASN A 27 -30.42 7.75 -6.24
C ASN A 27 -29.04 7.47 -6.85
N LEU A 28 -28.57 8.31 -7.78
CA LEU A 28 -27.23 8.22 -8.36
C LEU A 28 -26.16 8.54 -7.31
N ASP A 29 -26.37 9.60 -6.51
CA ASP A 29 -25.47 9.95 -5.39
C ASP A 29 -25.36 8.82 -4.37
N ARG A 30 -26.47 8.15 -4.06
CA ARG A 30 -26.49 7.01 -3.13
C ARG A 30 -25.74 5.80 -3.67
N ALA A 31 -25.85 5.52 -4.97
CA ALA A 31 -25.12 4.45 -5.64
C ALA A 31 -23.62 4.75 -5.70
N ALA A 32 -23.24 6.00 -5.96
CA ALA A 32 -21.85 6.47 -5.94
C ALA A 32 -21.22 6.27 -4.54
N ILE A 33 -21.88 6.76 -3.48
CA ILE A 33 -21.41 6.56 -2.09
C ILE A 33 -21.26 5.08 -1.73
N GLN A 34 -22.15 4.20 -2.22
CA GLN A 34 -22.03 2.76 -1.99
C GLN A 34 -20.81 2.16 -2.69
N LYS A 35 -20.52 2.60 -3.91
CA LYS A 35 -19.32 2.20 -4.64
C LYS A 35 -18.06 2.65 -3.91
N ASP A 36 -17.97 3.92 -3.51
CA ASP A 36 -16.80 4.45 -2.78
C ASP A 36 -16.58 3.73 -1.44
N ASN A 37 -17.66 3.26 -0.80
CA ASN A 37 -17.54 2.44 0.41
C ASN A 37 -16.93 1.06 0.13
N LYS A 38 -17.24 0.46 -1.02
CA LYS A 38 -16.66 -0.81 -1.45
C LYS A 38 -15.18 -0.61 -1.78
N ASP A 39 -14.86 0.44 -2.52
CA ASP A 39 -13.49 0.74 -2.97
C ASP A 39 -12.59 1.01 -1.74
N VAL A 40 -13.00 1.91 -0.83
CA VAL A 40 -12.28 2.15 0.44
C VAL A 40 -12.14 0.91 1.32
N ARG A 41 -13.08 -0.05 1.23
CA ARG A 41 -12.95 -1.32 1.95
C ARG A 41 -11.89 -2.21 1.30
N GLN A 42 -11.83 -2.23 -0.02
CA GLN A 42 -10.84 -2.96 -0.77
C GLN A 42 -9.43 -2.41 -0.53
N ASP A 43 -9.23 -1.08 -0.62
CA ASP A 43 -7.93 -0.44 -0.39
C ASP A 43 -7.41 -0.73 1.03
N LYS A 44 -8.31 -0.76 2.02
CA LYS A 44 -7.95 -1.15 3.39
C LYS A 44 -7.48 -2.60 3.47
N GLN A 45 -8.07 -3.51 2.71
CA GLN A 45 -7.65 -4.91 2.69
C GLN A 45 -6.30 -5.06 1.99
N GLU A 46 -6.07 -4.33 0.90
CA GLU A 46 -4.81 -4.30 0.17
C GLU A 46 -3.67 -3.77 1.06
N MET A 47 -3.84 -2.61 1.71
CA MET A 47 -2.85 -2.10 2.68
C MET A 47 -2.53 -3.09 3.83
N VAL A 48 -3.48 -3.92 4.24
CA VAL A 48 -3.23 -4.95 5.27
C VAL A 48 -2.34 -6.07 4.72
N LYS A 49 -2.51 -6.44 3.46
CA LYS A 49 -1.62 -7.38 2.77
C LYS A 49 -0.23 -6.79 2.61
N ASP A 50 -0.12 -5.55 2.11
CA ASP A 50 1.18 -4.88 1.91
C ASP A 50 1.94 -4.76 3.24
N LYS A 51 1.23 -4.43 4.33
CA LYS A 51 1.83 -4.41 5.67
C LYS A 51 2.32 -5.79 6.13
N THR A 52 1.63 -6.85 5.73
CA THR A 52 2.00 -8.23 6.07
C THR A 52 3.21 -8.67 5.26
N ASP A 53 3.28 -8.32 3.98
CA ASP A 53 4.40 -8.65 3.10
C ASP A 53 5.65 -7.85 3.51
N LEU A 54 5.53 -6.54 3.74
CA LEU A 54 6.61 -5.72 4.31
C LEU A 54 7.19 -6.28 5.61
N ARG A 55 6.36 -6.92 6.44
CA ARG A 55 6.82 -7.58 7.68
C ARG A 55 7.65 -8.84 7.38
N LYS A 56 7.30 -9.60 6.34
CA LYS A 56 8.09 -10.75 5.90
C LYS A 56 9.42 -10.27 5.34
N ASP A 57 9.45 -9.26 4.48
CA ASP A 57 10.68 -8.73 3.88
C ASP A 57 11.63 -8.20 4.96
N ILE A 58 11.10 -7.49 5.96
CA ILE A 58 11.89 -7.04 7.11
C ILE A 58 12.48 -8.23 7.88
N LYS A 59 11.73 -9.34 8.01
CA LYS A 59 12.20 -10.54 8.69
C LYS A 59 13.32 -11.22 7.89
N GLU A 60 13.15 -11.40 6.59
CA GLU A 60 14.15 -11.99 5.68
C GLU A 60 15.44 -11.16 5.69
N ARG A 61 15.34 -9.84 5.50
CA ARG A 61 16.46 -8.90 5.63
C ARG A 61 17.18 -9.03 6.98
N ASN A 62 16.44 -9.27 8.07
CA ASN A 62 17.05 -9.47 9.39
C ASN A 62 17.78 -10.82 9.53
N GLU A 63 17.35 -11.85 8.80
CA GLU A 63 18.02 -13.15 8.69
C GLU A 63 19.31 -13.02 7.89
N ASP A 64 19.29 -12.39 6.72
CA ASP A 64 20.50 -12.14 5.91
C ASP A 64 21.52 -11.26 6.67
N ARG A 65 21.03 -10.32 7.49
CA ARG A 65 21.91 -9.55 8.39
C ARG A 65 22.59 -10.41 9.45
N LYS A 66 21.96 -11.50 9.91
CA LYS A 66 22.58 -12.44 10.85
C LYS A 66 23.60 -13.31 10.13
N GLU A 67 23.28 -13.81 8.94
CA GLU A 67 24.19 -14.58 8.08
C GLU A 67 25.45 -13.77 7.78
N LEU A 68 25.30 -12.52 7.31
CA LEU A 68 26.42 -11.59 7.12
C LEU A 68 27.31 -11.46 8.36
N ARG A 69 26.72 -11.38 9.56
CA ARG A 69 27.50 -11.28 10.80
C ARG A 69 28.29 -12.56 11.09
N GLN A 70 27.74 -13.72 10.74
CA GLN A 70 28.42 -15.01 10.87
C GLN A 70 29.57 -15.12 9.87
N ASP A 71 29.35 -14.76 8.61
CA ASP A 71 30.37 -14.83 7.55
C ASP A 71 31.53 -13.87 7.81
N VAL A 72 31.23 -12.65 8.26
CA VAL A 72 32.26 -11.70 8.69
C VAL A 72 33.06 -12.24 9.87
N LYS A 73 32.42 -13.00 10.79
CA LYS A 73 33.09 -13.60 11.94
C LYS A 73 33.94 -14.82 11.56
N SER A 74 33.49 -15.65 10.62
CA SER A 74 34.24 -16.79 10.11
C SER A 74 35.37 -16.38 9.16
N GLY A 75 35.34 -15.13 8.67
CA GLY A 75 36.32 -14.61 7.72
C GLY A 75 35.98 -14.91 6.26
N ASP A 76 34.76 -15.38 5.99
CA ASP A 76 34.27 -15.60 4.63
C ASP A 76 33.90 -14.27 3.97
N LYS A 77 34.90 -13.68 3.30
CA LYS A 77 34.74 -12.38 2.64
C LYS A 77 33.87 -12.47 1.39
N ALA A 78 33.80 -13.61 0.72
CA ALA A 78 33.04 -13.74 -0.52
C ALA A 78 31.54 -13.76 -0.21
N ASP A 79 31.13 -14.61 0.73
CA ASP A 79 29.74 -14.70 1.16
C ASP A 79 29.30 -13.40 1.85
N ALA A 80 30.15 -12.81 2.70
CA ALA A 80 29.86 -11.52 3.30
C ALA A 80 29.65 -10.37 2.28
N GLN A 81 30.30 -10.40 1.12
CA GLN A 81 30.05 -9.39 0.07
C GLN A 81 28.72 -9.64 -0.64
N LYS A 82 28.37 -10.90 -0.87
CA LYS A 82 27.10 -11.29 -1.46
C LYS A 82 25.93 -10.90 -0.55
N GLU A 83 26.00 -11.24 0.74
CA GLU A 83 24.99 -10.88 1.75
C GLU A 83 24.83 -9.35 1.88
N ARG A 84 25.93 -8.58 1.77
CA ARG A 84 25.85 -7.10 1.71
C ARG A 84 25.10 -6.58 0.49
N ALA A 85 25.29 -7.21 -0.67
CA ALA A 85 24.61 -6.82 -1.89
C ALA A 85 23.12 -7.15 -1.82
N GLU A 86 22.75 -8.31 -1.27
CA GLU A 86 21.36 -8.71 -1.03
C GLU A 86 20.68 -7.76 -0.04
N LEU A 87 21.28 -7.51 1.13
CA LEU A 87 20.77 -6.52 2.09
C LEU A 87 20.55 -5.13 1.47
N ARG A 88 21.40 -4.70 0.54
CA ARG A 88 21.24 -3.41 -0.13
C ARG A 88 20.01 -3.40 -1.03
N LYS A 89 19.70 -4.51 -1.69
CA LYS A 89 18.49 -4.67 -2.51
C LYS A 89 17.25 -4.68 -1.62
N ASP A 90 17.22 -5.50 -0.57
CA ASP A 90 16.05 -5.57 0.33
C ASP A 90 15.76 -4.22 0.98
N ASN A 91 16.79 -3.50 1.43
CA ASN A 91 16.60 -2.17 2.02
C ASN A 91 16.04 -1.17 0.99
N LYS A 92 16.36 -1.33 -0.30
CA LYS A 92 15.81 -0.47 -1.37
C LYS A 92 14.35 -0.82 -1.64
N GLU A 93 14.01 -2.10 -1.69
CA GLU A 93 12.64 -2.60 -1.89
C GLU A 93 11.74 -2.18 -0.72
N ILE A 94 12.14 -2.49 0.52
CA ILE A 94 11.46 -2.05 1.75
C ILE A 94 11.26 -0.52 1.78
N HIS A 95 12.20 0.26 1.24
CA HIS A 95 12.05 1.71 1.17
C HIS A 95 11.01 2.14 0.15
N ALA A 96 10.97 1.49 -1.02
CA ALA A 96 9.95 1.72 -2.04
C ALA A 96 8.56 1.37 -1.49
N ASP A 97 8.38 0.18 -0.90
CA ASP A 97 7.09 -0.27 -0.36
C ASP A 97 6.57 0.69 0.72
N ARG A 98 7.46 1.18 1.60
CA ARG A 98 7.08 2.18 2.61
C ARG A 98 6.65 3.51 2.01
N LYS A 99 7.23 3.90 0.88
CA LYS A 99 6.86 5.13 0.18
C LYS A 99 5.48 4.97 -0.47
N ASP A 100 5.25 3.83 -1.10
CA ASP A 100 3.99 3.51 -1.79
C ASP A 100 2.85 3.40 -0.77
N MET A 101 3.04 2.62 0.32
CA MET A 101 2.07 2.57 1.44
C MET A 101 1.77 3.94 2.06
N ARG A 102 2.72 4.88 2.05
CA ARG A 102 2.50 6.25 2.53
C ARG A 102 1.64 7.04 1.55
N GLN A 103 1.78 6.81 0.26
CA GLN A 103 0.94 7.40 -0.77
C GLN A 103 -0.48 6.83 -0.69
N ASP A 104 -0.66 5.52 -0.65
CA ASP A 104 -1.98 4.87 -0.54
C ASP A 104 -2.74 5.36 0.69
N ARG A 105 -2.04 5.54 1.81
CA ARG A 105 -2.65 6.08 3.04
C ARG A 105 -3.16 7.52 2.86
N LYS A 106 -2.50 8.34 2.04
CA LYS A 106 -2.95 9.70 1.74
C LYS A 106 -4.16 9.69 0.80
N GLU A 107 -4.13 8.86 -0.23
CA GLU A 107 -5.22 8.70 -1.19
C GLU A 107 -6.48 8.22 -0.46
N LEU A 108 -6.37 7.16 0.34
CA LEU A 108 -7.46 6.67 1.19
C LEU A 108 -7.98 7.72 2.20
N HIS A 109 -7.13 8.66 2.61
CA HIS A 109 -7.56 9.76 3.46
C HIS A 109 -8.41 10.77 2.66
N ALA A 110 -7.98 11.12 1.44
CA ALA A 110 -8.75 11.97 0.53
C ALA A 110 -10.13 11.33 0.21
N ASP A 111 -10.17 10.06 -0.18
CA ASP A 111 -11.42 9.35 -0.49
C ASP A 111 -12.40 9.26 0.70
N LYS A 112 -11.87 9.34 1.92
CA LYS A 112 -12.71 9.43 3.13
C LYS A 112 -13.28 10.83 3.33
N MET A 113 -12.51 11.87 3.02
CA MET A 113 -12.95 13.24 3.12
C MET A 113 -14.00 13.57 2.06
N ASP A 114 -13.76 13.17 0.81
CA ASP A 114 -14.65 13.43 -0.33
C ASP A 114 -16.01 12.75 -0.11
N ARG A 115 -16.03 11.45 0.14
CA ARG A 115 -17.27 10.73 0.52
C ARG A 115 -18.00 11.36 1.71
N HIS A 116 -17.27 11.88 2.70
CA HIS A 116 -17.90 12.51 3.86
C HIS A 116 -18.53 13.86 3.48
N GLN A 117 -17.93 14.59 2.54
CA GLN A 117 -18.53 15.77 1.94
C GLN A 117 -19.77 15.40 1.11
N ASP A 118 -19.70 14.41 0.23
CA ASP A 118 -20.85 13.95 -0.59
C ASP A 118 -22.03 13.55 0.30
N ARG A 119 -21.75 12.85 1.39
CA ARG A 119 -22.78 12.48 2.37
C ARG A 119 -23.39 13.70 3.05
N ARG A 120 -22.62 14.75 3.32
CA ARG A 120 -23.14 16.01 3.88
C ARG A 120 -24.01 16.75 2.87
N GLU A 121 -23.60 16.80 1.61
CA GLU A 121 -24.33 17.44 0.52
C GLU A 121 -25.67 16.74 0.27
N LEU A 122 -25.66 15.42 0.11
CA LEU A 122 -26.87 14.59 -0.01
C LEU A 122 -27.84 14.81 1.16
N ASN A 123 -27.30 14.96 2.38
CA ASN A 123 -28.13 15.25 3.55
C ASN A 123 -28.72 16.67 3.49
N ARG A 124 -27.99 17.69 3.02
CA ARG A 124 -28.51 19.05 2.88
C ARG A 124 -29.63 19.11 1.84
N ASP A 125 -29.46 18.43 0.70
CA ASP A 125 -30.45 18.42 -0.37
C ASP A 125 -31.76 17.77 0.07
N LYS A 126 -31.69 16.71 0.91
CA LYS A 126 -32.87 16.12 1.54
C LYS A 126 -33.66 17.07 2.44
N HIS A 127 -33.02 18.09 3.03
CA HIS A 127 -33.70 19.06 3.91
C HIS A 127 -34.14 20.33 3.15
N ARG A 128 -33.77 20.47 1.87
CA ARG A 128 -34.17 21.60 1.02
C ARG A 128 -35.46 21.32 0.21
N ASN A 129 -35.90 20.05 0.16
CA ASN A 129 -37.16 19.62 -0.45
C ASN A 129 -38.25 19.39 0.60
#